data_AF-F0ZN23-F1
#
_entry.id   AF-F0ZN23-F1
#
_cell.length_a   1.000
_cell.length_b   1.000
_cell.length_c   1.000
_cell.angle_alpha   90.00
_cell.angle_beta   90.00
_cell.angle_gamma   90.00
#
_symmetry.space_group_name_H-M   'P 1'
#
loop_
_entity.id
_entity.type
_entity.pdbx_description
1 polymer ?
#
loop_
_entity_poly.entity_id
_entity_poly.type
_entity_poly.pdbx_seq_one_letter_code
_entity_poly.pdbx_strand_id
1 'polypeptide(L)'
;MEELDGSSSRISAIAKMIKKVSVGSDISNISMPGSFILPKSTLSYFTENFSSYFQELLKANKIDDDLERFLQVQKYLFTTLRETEDTTRKPLNPILGETWGAQIVVKDSDGNEIADSHFFAEQISHHPPISSSCIYNKRENVRVNFCQPVRSQFMGTYVKISFEGLNHIYLGNYNETISFTAVPLAIRFFRGFSEYVGKCQMTSDKHDYRIKANYLSKPLIGGVYNGFECKVYKGKEKLFKIKGTWTGEIKITDLKTNETTLFFKRPERDIKVVFPENILPTDSNIVWKGVFDAHKNGDVKSMSSEKVKVEEEQRKIAAKRKEENEEWKPAHYHKNDKGLWELNQYKD
;
A
#
# COMPACT_ATOMS: atom_id res chain seq x y z
N MET A 1 -9.76 -21.58 -19.83
CA MET A 1 -9.83 -22.91 -19.19
C MET A 1 -8.43 -23.46 -18.83
N GLU A 2 -7.33 -22.77 -19.18
CA GLU A 2 -5.94 -23.15 -18.81
C GLU A 2 -5.43 -22.60 -17.46
N GLU A 3 -6.08 -21.60 -16.84
CA GLU A 3 -5.56 -21.01 -15.59
C GLU A 3 -5.74 -21.87 -14.33
N LEU A 4 -6.75 -22.76 -14.32
CA LEU A 4 -7.08 -23.59 -13.16
C LEU A 4 -6.02 -24.69 -12.90
N ASP A 5 -5.37 -25.19 -13.94
CA ASP A 5 -4.35 -26.25 -13.83
C ASP A 5 -3.03 -25.72 -13.24
N GLY A 6 -2.68 -24.46 -13.56
CA GLY A 6 -1.50 -23.80 -13.01
C GLY A 6 -1.60 -23.47 -11.52
N SER A 7 -2.81 -23.17 -11.01
CA SER A 7 -3.01 -22.75 -9.60
C SER A 7 -2.77 -23.90 -8.62
N SER A 8 -3.32 -25.09 -8.90
CA SER A 8 -3.11 -26.30 -8.08
C SER A 8 -1.63 -26.68 -8.02
N SER A 9 -0.94 -26.64 -9.17
CA SER A 9 0.51 -26.87 -9.26
C SER A 9 1.31 -25.86 -8.42
N ARG A 10 0.96 -24.56 -8.47
CA ARG A 10 1.59 -23.50 -7.67
C ARG A 10 1.39 -23.70 -6.17
N ILE A 11 0.18 -24.04 -5.71
CA ILE A 11 -0.09 -24.31 -4.29
C ILE A 11 0.77 -25.46 -3.78
N SER A 12 0.91 -26.53 -4.56
CA SER A 12 1.76 -27.67 -4.20
C SER A 12 3.24 -27.29 -4.06
N ALA A 13 3.73 -26.40 -4.93
CA ALA A 13 5.09 -25.91 -4.90
C ALA A 13 5.33 -24.91 -3.75
N ILE A 14 4.34 -24.04 -3.43
CA ILE A 14 4.37 -23.22 -2.21
C ILE A 14 4.47 -24.11 -0.97
N ALA A 15 3.65 -25.16 -0.87
CA ALA A 15 3.68 -26.10 0.24
C ALA A 15 5.07 -26.75 0.41
N LYS A 16 5.73 -27.10 -0.70
CA LYS A 16 7.11 -27.64 -0.67
C LYS A 16 8.12 -26.59 -0.18
N MET A 17 8.03 -25.34 -0.64
CA MET A 17 8.95 -24.26 -0.22
C MET A 17 8.83 -23.93 1.26
N ILE A 18 7.61 -23.84 1.79
CA ILE A 18 7.36 -23.47 3.18
C ILE A 18 7.47 -24.64 4.17
N LYS A 19 7.62 -25.89 3.69
CA LYS A 19 7.75 -27.07 4.56
C LYS A 19 8.92 -26.96 5.55
N LYS A 20 9.96 -26.22 5.18
CA LYS A 20 11.15 -25.98 6.01
C LYS A 20 11.10 -24.66 6.79
N VAL A 21 10.01 -23.91 6.68
CA VAL A 21 9.86 -22.58 7.29
C VAL A 21 9.03 -22.73 8.57
N SER A 22 9.58 -22.32 9.70
CA SER A 22 8.86 -22.33 10.98
C SER A 22 7.82 -21.21 11.04
N VAL A 23 6.73 -21.44 11.78
CA VAL A 23 5.72 -20.40 12.06
C VAL A 23 6.40 -19.20 12.76
N GLY A 24 6.08 -17.99 12.30
CA GLY A 24 6.65 -16.73 12.77
C GLY A 24 7.90 -16.28 12.01
N SER A 25 8.51 -17.15 11.20
CA SER A 25 9.72 -16.82 10.43
C SER A 25 9.47 -15.66 9.47
N ASP A 26 10.44 -14.77 9.39
CA ASP A 26 10.49 -13.73 8.36
C ASP A 26 10.87 -14.35 7.02
N ILE A 27 10.03 -14.15 6.02
CA ILE A 27 10.19 -14.71 4.68
C ILE A 27 10.35 -13.62 3.61
N SER A 28 10.60 -12.38 4.01
CA SER A 28 10.68 -11.22 3.10
C SER A 28 11.78 -11.40 2.03
N ASN A 29 12.81 -12.19 2.33
CA ASN A 29 13.95 -12.48 1.48
C ASN A 29 13.91 -13.88 0.81
N ILE A 30 12.81 -14.64 0.93
CA ILE A 30 12.71 -15.92 0.20
C ILE A 30 12.58 -15.64 -1.29
N SER A 31 13.54 -16.15 -2.08
CA SER A 31 13.48 -16.08 -3.54
C SER A 31 12.42 -17.05 -4.06
N MET A 32 11.46 -16.51 -4.82
CA MET A 32 10.39 -17.29 -5.44
C MET A 32 10.69 -17.48 -6.95
N PRO A 33 10.39 -18.66 -7.52
CA PRO A 33 10.48 -18.88 -8.97
C PRO A 33 9.60 -17.90 -9.77
N GLY A 34 9.91 -17.68 -11.05
CA GLY A 34 9.19 -16.73 -11.92
C GLY A 34 7.68 -16.99 -12.03
N SER A 35 7.25 -18.25 -11.91
CA SER A 35 5.83 -18.62 -11.92
C SER A 35 5.00 -18.04 -10.77
N PHE A 36 5.65 -17.58 -9.70
CA PHE A 36 5.05 -16.95 -8.53
C PHE A 36 5.21 -15.43 -8.55
N ILE A 37 5.73 -14.86 -9.64
CA ILE A 37 5.91 -13.43 -9.75
C ILE A 37 4.66 -12.80 -10.35
N LEU A 38 4.11 -11.83 -9.63
CA LEU A 38 3.20 -10.85 -10.20
C LEU A 38 4.07 -9.86 -11.00
N PRO A 39 3.77 -9.58 -12.28
CA PRO A 39 4.56 -8.69 -13.15
C PRO A 39 4.32 -7.21 -12.77
N LYS A 40 4.57 -6.88 -11.50
CA LYS A 40 4.49 -5.56 -10.91
C LYS A 40 5.55 -5.42 -9.85
N SER A 41 6.18 -4.25 -9.78
CA SER A 41 7.03 -3.89 -8.65
C SER A 41 6.16 -3.66 -7.40
N THR A 42 6.74 -3.91 -6.23
CA THR A 42 6.08 -3.53 -4.96
C THR A 42 5.85 -2.01 -4.87
N LEU A 43 6.70 -1.19 -5.53
CA LEU A 43 6.50 0.26 -5.59
C LEU A 43 5.17 0.62 -6.25
N SER A 44 4.85 -0.02 -7.38
CA SER A 44 3.60 0.25 -8.09
C SER A 44 2.38 -0.33 -7.37
N TYR A 45 2.50 -1.56 -6.88
CA TYR A 45 1.41 -2.28 -6.22
C TYR A 45 0.78 -1.49 -5.07
N PHE A 46 1.58 -0.93 -4.16
CA PHE A 46 1.04 -0.16 -3.03
C PHE A 46 0.64 1.26 -3.41
N THR A 47 1.47 1.95 -4.21
CA THR A 47 1.22 3.36 -4.53
C THR A 47 -0.08 3.53 -5.33
N GLU A 48 -0.40 2.61 -6.25
CA GLU A 48 -1.67 2.61 -7.00
C GLU A 48 -2.90 2.47 -6.07
N ASN A 49 -2.80 1.68 -5.00
CA ASN A 49 -3.90 1.45 -4.06
C ASN A 49 -4.27 2.73 -3.30
N PHE A 50 -3.26 3.47 -2.85
CA PHE A 50 -3.45 4.74 -2.14
C PHE A 50 -3.78 5.92 -3.07
N SER A 51 -3.50 5.78 -4.37
CA SER A 51 -3.79 6.81 -5.38
C SER A 51 -5.24 6.79 -5.89
N SER A 52 -5.93 5.64 -5.77
CA SER A 52 -7.21 5.40 -6.47
C SER A 52 -8.36 6.36 -6.14
N TYR A 53 -8.33 7.01 -4.97
CA TYR A 53 -9.38 7.95 -4.57
C TYR A 53 -8.82 9.16 -3.85
N PHE A 54 -7.74 9.70 -4.37
CA PHE A 54 -7.06 10.84 -3.75
C PHE A 54 -7.96 12.07 -3.61
N GLN A 55 -9.01 12.20 -4.44
CA GLN A 55 -10.06 13.21 -4.30
C GLN A 55 -10.77 13.19 -2.93
N GLU A 56 -10.84 12.04 -2.25
CA GLU A 56 -11.44 11.99 -0.91
C GLU A 56 -10.59 12.76 0.13
N LEU A 57 -9.26 12.86 -0.08
CA LEU A 57 -8.40 13.73 0.72
C LEU A 57 -8.46 15.18 0.29
N LEU A 58 -8.60 15.45 -1.01
CA LEU A 58 -8.82 16.82 -1.50
C LEU A 58 -10.10 17.40 -0.90
N LYS A 59 -11.16 16.59 -0.78
CA LYS A 59 -12.38 16.93 -0.04
C LYS A 59 -12.10 17.22 1.44
N ALA A 60 -11.34 16.35 2.12
CA ALA A 60 -10.98 16.57 3.53
C ALA A 60 -10.29 17.92 3.74
N ASN A 61 -9.41 18.31 2.82
CA ASN A 61 -8.70 19.58 2.86
C ASN A 61 -9.60 20.83 2.66
N LYS A 62 -10.90 20.64 2.41
CA LYS A 62 -11.91 21.72 2.23
C LYS A 62 -13.00 21.70 3.32
N ILE A 63 -12.89 20.84 4.33
CA ILE A 63 -13.88 20.73 5.42
C ILE A 63 -13.39 21.50 6.66
N ASP A 64 -14.10 22.56 7.02
CA ASP A 64 -13.73 23.43 8.15
C ASP A 64 -13.88 22.74 9.51
N ASP A 65 -14.97 21.98 9.72
CA ASP A 65 -15.19 21.23 10.95
C ASP A 65 -14.12 20.15 11.15
N ASP A 66 -13.41 20.22 12.29
CA ASP A 66 -12.23 19.39 12.53
C ASP A 66 -12.55 17.89 12.66
N LEU A 67 -13.71 17.56 13.20
CA LEU A 67 -14.17 16.19 13.39
C LEU A 67 -14.65 15.61 12.06
N GLU A 68 -15.45 16.35 11.30
CA GLU A 68 -15.89 15.94 9.97
C GLU A 68 -14.70 15.74 9.02
N ARG A 69 -13.71 16.64 9.05
CA ARG A 69 -12.45 16.49 8.31
C ARG A 69 -11.69 15.23 8.70
N PHE A 70 -11.54 14.98 10.01
CA PHE A 70 -10.88 13.78 10.52
C PHE A 70 -11.61 12.50 10.07
N LEU A 71 -12.94 12.51 10.08
CA LEU A 71 -13.77 11.42 9.57
C LEU A 71 -13.66 11.26 8.04
N GLN A 72 -13.53 12.34 7.29
CA GLN A 72 -13.34 12.31 5.84
C GLN A 72 -12.00 11.66 5.46
N VAL A 73 -10.93 11.91 6.23
CA VAL A 73 -9.65 11.18 6.08
C VAL A 73 -9.83 9.68 6.33
N GLN A 74 -10.65 9.28 7.31
CA GLN A 74 -10.97 7.87 7.53
C GLN A 74 -11.73 7.25 6.34
N LYS A 75 -12.62 8.00 5.67
CA LYS A 75 -13.28 7.51 4.44
C LYS A 75 -12.24 7.24 3.35
N TYR A 76 -11.31 8.17 3.12
CA TYR A 76 -10.18 7.95 2.20
C TYR A 76 -9.43 6.65 2.54
N LEU A 77 -9.06 6.43 3.81
CA LEU A 77 -8.31 5.21 4.19
C LEU A 77 -9.07 3.91 3.91
N PHE A 78 -10.41 3.89 3.98
CA PHE A 78 -11.17 2.70 3.56
C PHE A 78 -11.07 2.42 2.06
N THR A 79 -10.86 3.47 1.25
CA THR A 79 -10.71 3.35 -0.20
C THR A 79 -9.36 2.81 -0.64
N THR A 80 -8.38 2.63 0.26
CA THR A 80 -7.02 2.15 -0.08
C THR A 80 -6.89 0.63 0.03
N LEU A 81 -7.87 -0.03 0.65
CA LEU A 81 -7.87 -1.48 0.88
C LEU A 81 -8.16 -2.26 -0.41
N ARG A 82 -7.34 -3.25 -0.76
CA ARG A 82 -7.55 -4.13 -1.92
C ARG A 82 -7.35 -5.60 -1.55
N GLU A 83 -8.18 -6.46 -2.13
CA GLU A 83 -7.89 -7.89 -2.13
C GLU A 83 -6.76 -8.17 -3.13
N THR A 84 -5.93 -9.16 -2.80
CA THR A 84 -4.92 -9.70 -3.70
C THR A 84 -5.60 -10.65 -4.68
N GLU A 85 -5.59 -10.28 -5.97
CA GLU A 85 -6.24 -11.04 -7.05
C GLU A 85 -5.69 -12.47 -7.18
N ASP A 86 -4.35 -12.62 -7.21
CA ASP A 86 -3.69 -13.93 -7.19
C ASP A 86 -2.82 -14.08 -5.94
N THR A 87 -3.37 -14.76 -4.94
CA THR A 87 -2.68 -15.04 -3.67
C THR A 87 -1.49 -16.00 -3.78
N THR A 88 -1.30 -16.64 -4.94
CA THR A 88 -0.13 -17.46 -5.22
C THR A 88 1.02 -16.65 -5.80
N ARG A 89 0.79 -15.39 -6.17
CA ARG A 89 1.80 -14.52 -6.76
C ARG A 89 2.22 -13.40 -5.82
N LYS A 90 3.47 -12.97 -5.95
CA LYS A 90 4.08 -11.89 -5.19
C LYS A 90 4.66 -10.85 -6.16
N PRO A 91 4.47 -9.54 -5.92
CA PRO A 91 5.17 -8.52 -6.68
C PRO A 91 6.69 -8.64 -6.54
N LEU A 92 7.40 -8.11 -7.53
CA LEU A 92 8.86 -7.99 -7.52
C LEU A 92 9.31 -7.13 -6.34
N ASN A 93 10.35 -7.61 -5.64
CA ASN A 93 11.01 -6.82 -4.61
C ASN A 93 11.80 -5.72 -5.33
N PRO A 94 11.57 -4.43 -5.02
CA PRO A 94 12.25 -3.37 -5.73
C PRO A 94 13.75 -3.42 -5.50
N ILE A 95 14.53 -3.12 -6.54
CA ILE A 95 15.97 -2.94 -6.40
C ILE A 95 16.27 -1.62 -5.69
N LEU A 96 17.46 -1.49 -5.10
CA LEU A 96 17.83 -0.24 -4.45
C LEU A 96 17.91 0.91 -5.48
N GLY A 97 17.26 2.03 -5.19
CA GLY A 97 17.15 3.17 -6.12
C GLY A 97 16.12 3.00 -7.22
N GLU A 98 15.36 1.90 -7.26
CA GLU A 98 14.22 1.76 -8.17
C GLU A 98 13.20 2.86 -7.92
N THR A 99 12.60 3.39 -8.98
CA THR A 99 11.61 4.46 -8.92
C THR A 99 10.28 4.07 -9.56
N TRP A 100 9.18 4.68 -9.12
CA TRP A 100 7.87 4.56 -9.75
C TRP A 100 7.12 5.88 -9.61
N GLY A 101 6.70 6.50 -10.71
CA GLY A 101 6.02 7.79 -10.65
C GLY A 101 5.08 8.06 -11.82
N ALA A 102 3.95 8.68 -11.54
CA ALA A 102 2.97 9.07 -12.55
C ALA A 102 2.05 10.20 -12.07
N GLN A 103 1.28 10.74 -12.99
CA GLN A 103 0.16 11.64 -12.70
C GLN A 103 -1.12 10.81 -12.48
N ILE A 104 -1.95 11.26 -11.56
CA ILE A 104 -3.25 10.71 -11.23
C ILE A 104 -4.29 11.71 -11.70
N VAL A 105 -5.21 11.24 -12.53
CA VAL A 105 -6.42 12.00 -12.86
C VAL A 105 -7.46 11.66 -11.81
N VAL A 106 -7.88 12.66 -11.05
CA VAL A 106 -8.97 12.53 -10.08
C VAL A 106 -10.18 13.30 -10.57
N LYS A 107 -11.34 13.08 -9.96
CA LYS A 107 -12.57 13.83 -10.28
C LYS A 107 -12.87 14.82 -9.18
N ASP A 108 -13.25 16.04 -9.56
CA ASP A 108 -13.74 17.05 -8.61
C ASP A 108 -15.18 16.73 -8.12
N SER A 109 -15.77 17.65 -7.36
CA SER A 109 -17.15 17.50 -6.85
C SER A 109 -18.21 17.48 -7.95
N ASP A 110 -17.94 18.12 -9.09
CA ASP A 110 -18.84 18.23 -10.23
C ASP A 110 -18.63 17.07 -11.23
N GLY A 111 -17.66 16.20 -10.96
CA GLY A 111 -17.32 15.04 -11.77
C GLY A 111 -16.32 15.33 -12.90
N ASN A 112 -15.77 16.55 -12.96
CA ASN A 112 -14.78 16.90 -13.97
C ASN A 112 -13.45 16.25 -13.63
N GLU A 113 -12.77 15.73 -14.65
CA GLU A 113 -11.41 15.23 -14.51
C GLU A 113 -10.45 16.38 -14.24
N ILE A 114 -9.72 16.28 -13.13
CA ILE A 114 -8.63 17.17 -12.75
C ILE A 114 -7.33 16.34 -12.68
N ALA A 115 -6.33 16.78 -13.43
CA ALA A 115 -5.04 16.12 -13.55
C ALA A 115 -3.97 16.97 -12.87
N ASP A 116 -3.99 17.01 -11.54
CA ASP A 116 -3.08 17.84 -10.72
C ASP A 116 -2.45 17.06 -9.54
N SER A 117 -2.82 15.78 -9.44
CA SER A 117 -2.35 14.88 -8.40
C SER A 117 -1.30 13.94 -8.97
N HIS A 118 -0.32 13.59 -8.16
CA HIS A 118 0.86 12.85 -8.59
C HIS A 118 1.21 11.81 -7.52
N PHE A 119 1.91 10.76 -7.95
CA PHE A 119 2.66 9.94 -7.03
C PHE A 119 4.10 9.77 -7.49
N PHE A 120 4.98 9.58 -6.53
CA PHE A 120 6.35 9.18 -6.75
C PHE A 120 6.77 8.22 -5.63
N ALA A 121 7.59 7.23 -5.96
CA ALA A 121 8.13 6.28 -5.01
C ALA A 121 9.57 5.93 -5.37
N GLU A 122 10.40 5.69 -4.36
CA GLU A 122 11.78 5.24 -4.49
C GLU A 122 12.06 4.12 -3.48
N GLN A 123 12.80 3.08 -3.89
CA GLN A 123 13.36 2.11 -2.97
C GLN A 123 14.61 2.67 -2.28
N ILE A 124 14.44 3.20 -1.08
CA ILE A 124 15.49 3.93 -0.35
C ILE A 124 16.43 3.01 0.46
N SER A 125 16.03 1.77 0.74
CA SER A 125 16.86 0.76 1.43
C SER A 125 16.51 -0.65 0.98
N HIS A 126 17.49 -1.55 0.90
CA HIS A 126 17.27 -2.96 0.51
C HIS A 126 17.37 -3.94 1.69
N HIS A 127 18.19 -3.63 2.70
CA HIS A 127 18.36 -4.47 3.90
C HIS A 127 18.36 -3.59 5.17
N PRO A 128 17.20 -3.40 5.83
CA PRO A 128 15.88 -3.94 5.49
C PRO A 128 15.25 -3.26 4.25
N PRO A 129 14.29 -3.90 3.57
CA PRO A 129 13.60 -3.30 2.42
C PRO A 129 12.70 -2.15 2.89
N ILE A 130 12.99 -0.94 2.44
CA ILE A 130 12.19 0.26 2.73
C ILE A 130 12.00 1.02 1.41
N SER A 131 10.74 1.27 1.07
CA SER A 131 10.34 2.19 0.02
C SER A 131 9.82 3.46 0.66
N SER A 132 10.13 4.61 0.07
CA SER A 132 9.43 5.86 0.36
C SER A 132 8.50 6.16 -0.82
N SER A 133 7.22 6.41 -0.54
CA SER A 133 6.22 6.82 -1.52
C SER A 133 5.53 8.09 -1.05
N CYS A 134 5.32 9.02 -1.98
CA CYS A 134 4.57 10.24 -1.76
C CYS A 134 3.46 10.34 -2.81
N ILE A 135 2.22 10.51 -2.38
CA ILE A 135 1.10 10.88 -3.25
C ILE A 135 0.68 12.28 -2.87
N TYR A 136 0.62 13.19 -3.82
CA TYR A 136 0.47 14.61 -3.53
C TYR A 136 -0.33 15.35 -4.58
N ASN A 137 -0.91 16.47 -4.16
CA ASN A 137 -1.39 17.52 -5.03
C ASN A 137 -0.71 18.80 -4.55
N LYS A 138 0.14 19.37 -5.42
CA LYS A 138 0.96 20.54 -5.08
C LYS A 138 0.10 21.79 -4.89
N ARG A 139 -0.89 21.99 -5.77
CA ARG A 139 -1.79 23.15 -5.76
C ARG A 139 -2.65 23.20 -4.50
N GLU A 140 -3.22 22.08 -4.11
CA GLU A 140 -4.06 21.95 -2.91
C GLU A 140 -3.22 21.75 -1.63
N ASN A 141 -1.89 21.62 -1.75
CA ASN A 141 -0.96 21.38 -0.65
C ASN A 141 -1.36 20.17 0.22
N VAL A 142 -1.79 19.09 -0.44
CA VAL A 142 -2.15 17.81 0.20
C VAL A 142 -1.11 16.77 -0.15
N ARG A 143 -0.66 16.00 0.83
CA ARG A 143 0.27 14.88 0.58
C ARG A 143 0.05 13.71 1.53
N VAL A 144 0.39 12.52 1.06
CA VAL A 144 0.41 11.28 1.82
C VAL A 144 1.78 10.65 1.65
N ASN A 145 2.45 10.41 2.77
CA ASN A 145 3.78 9.81 2.82
C ASN A 145 3.72 8.41 3.43
N PHE A 146 4.30 7.45 2.72
CA PHE A 146 4.51 6.07 3.15
C PHE A 146 5.99 5.82 3.19
N CYS A 147 6.51 5.42 4.35
CA CYS A 147 7.90 5.03 4.46
C CYS A 147 8.04 4.00 5.56
N GLN A 148 7.76 2.74 5.23
CA GLN A 148 7.66 1.67 6.22
C GLN A 148 8.42 0.43 5.75
N PRO A 149 9.19 -0.20 6.64
CA PRO A 149 9.61 -1.57 6.43
C PRO A 149 8.37 -2.46 6.24
N VAL A 150 8.41 -3.27 5.19
CA VAL A 150 7.38 -4.29 4.93
C VAL A 150 7.93 -5.61 5.44
N ARG A 151 7.18 -6.25 6.35
CA ARG A 151 7.56 -7.53 6.93
C ARG A 151 6.59 -8.62 6.50
N SER A 152 7.14 -9.69 5.92
CA SER A 152 6.39 -10.88 5.52
C SER A 152 6.69 -12.02 6.49
N GLN A 153 5.67 -12.49 7.22
CA GLN A 153 5.83 -13.58 8.20
C GLN A 153 4.99 -14.79 7.81
N PHE A 154 5.59 -15.98 7.86
CA PHE A 154 4.85 -17.22 7.64
C PHE A 154 4.07 -17.61 8.91
N MET A 155 2.75 -17.75 8.80
CA MET A 155 1.86 -18.04 9.93
C MET A 155 1.32 -19.49 9.90
N GLY A 156 2.05 -20.41 9.28
CA GLY A 156 1.69 -21.82 9.15
C GLY A 156 0.75 -22.12 7.98
N THR A 157 -0.35 -21.37 7.86
CA THR A 157 -1.35 -21.57 6.79
C THR A 157 -1.52 -20.36 5.86
N TYR A 158 -0.86 -19.25 6.16
CA TYR A 158 -0.94 -18.01 5.40
C TYR A 158 0.33 -17.18 5.61
N VAL A 159 0.53 -16.17 4.77
CA VAL A 159 1.58 -15.14 4.99
C VAL A 159 0.92 -13.90 5.56
N LYS A 160 1.47 -13.38 6.65
CA LYS A 160 1.09 -12.07 7.21
C LYS A 160 2.05 -11.01 6.69
N ILE A 161 1.53 -10.03 5.97
CA ILE A 161 2.24 -8.81 5.59
C ILE A 161 1.91 -7.73 6.60
N SER A 162 2.93 -7.18 7.25
CA SER A 162 2.80 -6.07 8.20
C SER A 162 3.63 -4.89 7.72
N PHE A 163 3.17 -3.68 7.99
CA PHE A 163 3.91 -2.46 7.71
C PHE A 163 4.27 -1.81 9.04
N GLU A 164 5.56 -1.57 9.26
CA GLU A 164 6.07 -1.13 10.55
C GLU A 164 6.17 0.40 10.60
N GLY A 165 5.45 1.02 11.55
CA GLY A 165 5.55 2.46 11.84
C GLY A 165 4.26 3.26 11.58
N LEU A 166 4.42 4.58 11.43
CA LEU A 166 3.35 5.52 11.07
C LEU A 166 3.49 5.99 9.63
N ASN A 167 2.36 6.22 8.98
CA ASN A 167 2.22 6.92 7.72
C ASN A 167 1.59 8.29 8.01
N HIS A 168 1.83 9.26 7.15
CA HIS A 168 1.42 10.63 7.40
C HIS A 168 0.60 11.20 6.23
N ILE A 169 -0.50 11.85 6.55
CA ILE A 169 -1.32 12.64 5.63
C ILE A 169 -1.22 14.08 6.10
N TYR A 170 -0.83 14.99 5.22
CA TYR A 170 -0.76 16.41 5.50
C TYR A 170 -1.86 17.15 4.74
N LEU A 171 -2.66 17.92 5.48
CA LEU A 171 -3.73 18.77 4.98
C LEU A 171 -3.30 20.24 5.07
N GLY A 172 -2.84 20.78 3.96
CA GLY A 172 -2.18 22.09 3.91
C GLY A 172 -3.04 23.27 4.37
N ASN A 173 -4.35 23.26 4.07
CA ASN A 173 -5.25 24.36 4.45
C ASN A 173 -5.38 24.52 5.97
N TYR A 174 -5.22 23.42 6.69
CA TYR A 174 -5.30 23.39 8.15
C TYR A 174 -3.94 23.25 8.82
N ASN A 175 -2.86 23.09 8.05
CA ASN A 175 -1.53 22.73 8.54
C ASN A 175 -1.62 21.57 9.55
N GLU A 176 -2.38 20.54 9.21
CA GLU A 176 -2.70 19.40 10.08
C GLU A 176 -2.06 18.12 9.54
N THR A 177 -1.42 17.33 10.42
CA THR A 177 -0.88 16.02 10.08
C THR A 177 -1.70 14.91 10.73
N ILE A 178 -2.34 14.08 9.91
CA ILE A 178 -2.97 12.85 10.34
C ILE A 178 -1.97 11.71 10.24
N SER A 179 -1.71 11.02 11.35
CA SER A 179 -0.81 9.87 11.42
C SER A 179 -1.59 8.57 11.56
N PHE A 180 -1.24 7.52 10.82
CA PHE A 180 -1.94 6.24 10.88
C PHE A 180 -1.02 5.02 10.69
N THR A 181 -1.40 3.89 11.25
CA THR A 181 -0.74 2.59 11.01
C THR A 181 -1.48 1.85 9.90
N ALA A 182 -0.78 1.22 8.95
CA ALA A 182 -1.44 0.37 7.96
C ALA A 182 -2.00 -0.92 8.60
N VAL A 183 -3.07 -1.47 8.01
CA VAL A 183 -3.68 -2.71 8.49
C VAL A 183 -2.87 -3.90 7.96
N PRO A 184 -2.53 -4.90 8.79
CA PRO A 184 -1.87 -6.11 8.31
C PRO A 184 -2.75 -6.87 7.29
N LEU A 185 -2.10 -7.44 6.28
CA LEU A 185 -2.74 -8.24 5.23
C LEU A 185 -2.37 -9.72 5.41
N ALA A 186 -3.38 -10.58 5.46
CA ALA A 186 -3.21 -12.03 5.49
C ALA A 186 -3.43 -12.61 4.10
N ILE A 187 -2.39 -13.17 3.48
CA ILE A 187 -2.45 -13.87 2.19
C ILE A 187 -2.70 -15.36 2.46
N ARG A 188 -3.96 -15.80 2.33
CA ARG A 188 -4.37 -17.19 2.61
C ARG A 188 -4.34 -18.01 1.33
N PHE A 189 -3.15 -18.22 0.80
CA PHE A 189 -2.89 -18.91 -0.47
C PHE A 189 -3.48 -20.33 -0.56
N PHE A 190 -3.57 -21.09 0.54
CA PHE A 190 -4.27 -22.40 0.54
C PHE A 190 -5.78 -22.30 0.37
N ARG A 191 -6.37 -21.13 0.66
CA ARG A 191 -7.81 -20.87 0.58
C ARG A 191 -8.15 -19.94 -0.59
N GLY A 192 -7.16 -19.46 -1.34
CA GLY A 192 -7.33 -18.62 -2.52
C GLY A 192 -7.87 -17.21 -2.27
N PHE A 193 -7.69 -16.63 -1.07
CA PHE A 193 -8.11 -15.25 -0.81
C PHE A 193 -7.15 -14.52 0.14
N SER A 194 -7.23 -13.19 0.13
CA SER A 194 -6.51 -12.34 1.08
C SER A 194 -7.50 -11.54 1.94
N GLU A 195 -7.10 -11.14 3.13
CA GLU A 195 -7.93 -10.28 3.98
C GLU A 195 -7.09 -9.37 4.86
N TYR A 196 -7.60 -8.17 5.12
CA TYR A 196 -7.05 -7.28 6.14
C TYR A 196 -7.53 -7.72 7.51
N VAL A 197 -6.62 -7.98 8.45
CA VAL A 197 -6.96 -8.50 9.78
C VAL A 197 -6.05 -7.89 10.83
N GLY A 198 -6.64 -7.43 11.92
CA GLY A 198 -5.93 -6.87 13.06
C GLY A 198 -6.26 -5.41 13.32
N LYS A 199 -5.45 -4.81 14.19
CA LYS A 199 -5.70 -3.46 14.70
C LYS A 199 -4.91 -2.43 13.91
N CYS A 200 -5.52 -1.27 13.70
CA CYS A 200 -4.82 -0.07 13.29
C CYS A 200 -5.36 1.15 14.03
N GLN A 201 -4.65 2.26 13.93
CA GLN A 201 -5.04 3.52 14.53
C GLN A 201 -4.78 4.70 13.59
N MET A 202 -5.51 5.79 13.84
CA MET A 202 -5.33 7.09 13.19
C MET A 202 -5.44 8.19 14.26
N THR A 203 -4.58 9.20 14.19
CA THR A 203 -4.50 10.32 15.16
C THR A 203 -4.24 11.63 14.44
N SER A 204 -4.71 12.76 15.00
CA SER A 204 -4.35 14.12 14.56
C SER A 204 -3.23 14.68 15.44
N ASP A 205 -2.35 15.52 14.87
CA ASP A 205 -1.35 16.28 15.63
C ASP A 205 -1.87 17.63 16.17
N LYS A 206 -3.02 18.10 15.68
CA LYS A 206 -3.65 19.36 16.10
C LYS A 206 -4.81 19.18 17.05
N HIS A 207 -5.54 18.09 16.89
CA HIS A 207 -6.75 17.82 17.65
C HIS A 207 -6.58 16.53 18.44
N ASP A 208 -7.19 16.44 19.62
CA ASP A 208 -7.14 15.23 20.47
C ASP A 208 -8.08 14.13 19.95
N TYR A 209 -8.06 13.91 18.63
CA TYR A 209 -8.84 12.88 17.95
C TYR A 209 -8.02 11.61 17.75
N ARG A 210 -8.67 10.48 17.96
CA ARG A 210 -8.13 9.17 17.62
C ARG A 210 -9.20 8.21 17.13
N ILE A 211 -8.87 7.44 16.11
CA ILE A 211 -9.62 6.25 15.70
C ILE A 211 -8.81 5.02 16.05
N LYS A 212 -9.48 4.05 16.69
CA LYS A 212 -8.96 2.70 16.87
C LYS A 212 -9.85 1.74 16.07
N ALA A 213 -9.26 1.06 15.10
CA ALA A 213 -9.96 0.11 14.26
C ALA A 213 -9.50 -1.33 14.52
N ASN A 214 -10.39 -2.28 14.30
CA ASN A 214 -10.13 -3.70 14.32
C ASN A 214 -10.78 -4.36 13.11
N TYR A 215 -9.97 -4.83 12.18
CA TYR A 215 -10.40 -5.58 11.01
C TYR A 215 -10.51 -7.05 11.37
N LEU A 216 -11.64 -7.64 11.02
CA LEU A 216 -12.06 -8.96 11.47
C LEU A 216 -11.65 -10.02 10.46
N SER A 217 -11.15 -11.15 10.97
CA SER A 217 -10.94 -12.34 10.15
C SER A 217 -12.28 -12.85 9.63
N LYS A 218 -12.28 -13.34 8.39
CA LYS A 218 -13.34 -14.13 7.78
C LYS A 218 -13.78 -15.24 8.74
N PRO A 219 -15.06 -15.28 9.15
CA PRO A 219 -15.56 -16.32 10.05
C PRO A 219 -15.45 -17.72 9.42
N LEU A 220 -15.39 -18.74 10.27
CA LEU A 220 -15.31 -20.14 9.83
C LEU A 220 -16.66 -20.72 9.36
N ILE A 221 -17.78 -20.22 9.88
CA ILE A 221 -19.13 -20.70 9.58
C ILE A 221 -20.03 -19.50 9.30
N GLY A 222 -20.36 -19.29 8.02
CA GLY A 222 -21.25 -18.19 7.58
C GLY A 222 -20.77 -16.78 7.97
N GLY A 223 -21.50 -15.76 7.55
CA GLY A 223 -21.29 -14.39 8.03
C GLY A 223 -20.61 -13.45 7.03
N VAL A 224 -20.17 -12.31 7.58
CA VAL A 224 -19.80 -11.12 6.81
C VAL A 224 -18.29 -11.08 6.57
N TYR A 225 -17.89 -10.98 5.32
CA TYR A 225 -16.50 -10.82 4.90
C TYR A 225 -16.08 -9.35 4.93
N ASN A 226 -14.77 -9.09 5.03
CA ASN A 226 -14.24 -7.73 4.99
C ASN A 226 -14.79 -6.81 6.09
N GLY A 227 -15.24 -7.41 7.20
CA GLY A 227 -15.83 -6.73 8.33
C GLY A 227 -14.81 -6.00 9.17
N PHE A 228 -15.19 -4.86 9.73
CA PHE A 228 -14.36 -4.12 10.68
C PHE A 228 -15.22 -3.38 11.71
N GLU A 229 -14.57 -2.97 12.80
CA GLU A 229 -15.14 -2.06 13.79
C GLU A 229 -14.14 -0.96 14.14
N CYS A 230 -14.57 0.29 14.10
CA CYS A 230 -13.80 1.44 14.58
C CYS A 230 -14.51 2.12 15.75
N LYS A 231 -13.70 2.70 16.64
CA LYS A 231 -14.16 3.63 17.69
C LYS A 231 -13.44 4.96 17.51
N VAL A 232 -14.21 6.04 17.45
CA VAL A 232 -13.72 7.42 17.34
C VAL A 232 -13.74 8.05 18.73
N TYR A 233 -12.67 8.76 19.09
CA TYR A 233 -12.54 9.40 20.40
C TYR A 233 -12.11 10.85 20.27
N LYS A 234 -12.52 11.68 21.24
CA LYS A 234 -11.95 12.99 21.56
C LYS A 234 -11.42 12.94 22.99
N GLY A 235 -10.10 12.95 23.17
CA GLY A 235 -9.48 12.61 24.44
C GLY A 235 -9.98 11.26 24.95
N LYS A 236 -10.54 11.23 26.16
CA LYS A 236 -11.06 9.99 26.78
C LYS A 236 -12.49 9.65 26.33
N GLU A 237 -13.23 10.60 25.77
CA GLU A 237 -14.61 10.42 25.35
C GLU A 237 -14.69 9.59 24.07
N LYS A 238 -15.65 8.66 24.00
CA LYS A 238 -15.99 7.93 22.78
C LYS A 238 -17.13 8.67 22.09
N LEU A 239 -16.87 9.20 20.90
CA LEU A 239 -17.87 9.94 20.14
C LEU A 239 -18.71 8.99 19.26
N PHE A 240 -18.03 8.16 18.47
CA PHE A 240 -18.69 7.33 17.47
C PHE A 240 -18.18 5.89 17.46
N LYS A 241 -19.03 5.04 16.90
CA LYS A 241 -18.70 3.67 16.49
C LYS A 241 -18.96 3.53 15.00
N ILE A 242 -17.96 3.10 14.24
CA ILE A 242 -18.09 2.88 12.80
C ILE A 242 -18.00 1.38 12.54
N LYS A 243 -18.93 0.82 11.76
CA LYS A 243 -19.02 -0.60 11.47
C LYS A 243 -19.49 -0.85 10.05
N GLY A 244 -19.07 -1.96 9.47
CA GLY A 244 -19.55 -2.41 8.18
C GLY A 244 -18.56 -3.32 7.50
N THR A 245 -18.65 -3.37 6.18
CA THR A 245 -17.65 -4.01 5.33
C THR A 245 -16.94 -2.97 4.50
N TRP A 246 -15.62 -3.05 4.39
CA TRP A 246 -14.87 -2.06 3.59
C TRP A 246 -15.10 -2.21 2.08
N THR A 247 -15.72 -3.31 1.65
CA THR A 247 -16.21 -3.55 0.29
C THR A 247 -17.70 -3.23 0.10
N GLY A 248 -18.40 -2.79 1.13
CA GLY A 248 -19.85 -2.55 1.09
C GLY A 248 -20.25 -1.27 1.82
N GLU A 249 -21.34 -1.34 2.55
CA GLU A 249 -21.84 -0.22 3.35
C GLU A 249 -21.10 -0.13 4.68
N ILE A 250 -20.74 1.10 5.04
CA ILE A 250 -20.16 1.46 6.31
C ILE A 250 -21.13 2.42 7.00
N LYS A 251 -21.48 2.13 8.25
CA LYS A 251 -22.39 2.92 9.08
C LYS A 251 -21.62 3.53 10.25
N ILE A 252 -22.05 4.70 10.67
CA ILE A 252 -21.55 5.41 11.85
C ILE A 252 -22.69 5.55 12.85
N THR A 253 -22.41 5.26 14.12
CA THR A 253 -23.33 5.42 15.24
C THR A 253 -22.78 6.48 16.18
N ASP A 254 -23.57 7.53 16.43
CA ASP A 254 -23.32 8.50 17.50
C ASP A 254 -23.63 7.84 18.85
N LEU A 255 -22.64 7.83 19.77
CA LEU A 255 -22.77 7.12 21.03
C LEU A 255 -23.53 7.91 22.11
N LYS A 256 -23.78 9.20 21.88
CA LYS A 256 -24.60 10.05 22.75
C LYS A 256 -26.08 9.92 22.38
N THR A 257 -26.41 9.92 21.09
CA THR A 257 -27.81 9.85 20.62
C THR A 257 -28.28 8.43 20.30
N ASN A 258 -27.35 7.48 20.12
CA ASN A 258 -27.57 6.14 19.56
C ASN A 258 -28.11 6.13 18.12
N GLU A 259 -28.10 7.27 17.43
CA GLU A 259 -28.49 7.36 16.04
C GLU A 259 -27.44 6.69 15.15
N THR A 260 -27.88 5.92 14.15
CA THR A 260 -27.00 5.26 13.18
C THR A 260 -27.35 5.69 11.78
N THR A 261 -26.37 6.21 11.05
CA THR A 261 -26.51 6.69 9.68
C THR A 261 -25.51 6.01 8.75
N LEU A 262 -25.72 6.15 7.44
CA LEU A 262 -24.74 5.73 6.45
C LEU A 262 -23.51 6.65 6.56
N PHE A 263 -22.34 6.07 6.79
CA PHE A 263 -21.09 6.81 6.88
C PHE A 263 -20.41 6.93 5.53
N PHE A 264 -20.30 5.79 4.84
CA PHE A 264 -19.61 5.70 3.57
C PHE A 264 -20.08 4.47 2.81
N LYS A 265 -20.30 4.65 1.51
CA LYS A 265 -20.41 3.54 0.56
C LYS A 265 -19.26 3.69 -0.40
N ARG A 266 -18.39 2.69 -0.43
CA ARG A 266 -17.19 2.76 -1.26
C ARG A 266 -17.60 2.88 -2.74
N PRO A 267 -17.12 3.91 -3.46
CA PRO A 267 -17.39 4.04 -4.89
C PRO A 267 -16.73 2.92 -5.70
N GLU A 268 -17.18 2.71 -6.93
CA GLU A 268 -16.48 1.83 -7.87
C GLU A 268 -15.07 2.36 -8.17
N ARG A 269 -14.16 1.45 -8.53
CA ARG A 269 -12.77 1.83 -8.79
C ARG A 269 -12.67 2.54 -10.12
N ASP A 270 -12.28 3.80 -10.05
CA ASP A 270 -12.02 4.65 -11.20
C ASP A 270 -10.67 5.35 -10.98
N ILE A 271 -9.59 4.63 -11.32
CA ILE A 271 -8.25 5.20 -11.30
C ILE A 271 -7.77 5.37 -12.74
N LYS A 272 -7.40 6.60 -13.08
CA LYS A 272 -6.77 6.93 -14.35
C LYS A 272 -5.37 7.45 -14.05
N VAL A 273 -4.38 6.67 -14.46
CA VAL A 273 -2.95 7.00 -14.28
C VAL A 273 -2.39 7.40 -15.64
N VAL A 274 -1.74 8.57 -15.68
CA VAL A 274 -1.04 9.06 -16.86
C VAL A 274 0.46 8.97 -16.59
N PHE A 275 1.12 8.07 -17.30
CA PHE A 275 2.56 7.90 -17.23
C PHE A 275 3.27 9.01 -18.01
N PRO A 276 4.39 9.54 -17.51
CA PRO A 276 5.15 10.54 -18.25
C PRO A 276 5.78 9.94 -19.51
N GLU A 277 5.90 10.73 -20.57
CA GLU A 277 6.56 10.29 -21.82
C GLU A 277 8.02 9.88 -21.58
N ASN A 278 8.71 10.62 -20.70
CA ASN A 278 10.08 10.35 -20.30
C ASN A 278 10.11 9.82 -18.86
N ILE A 279 10.41 8.53 -18.72
CA ILE A 279 10.62 7.86 -17.44
C ILE A 279 12.12 7.76 -17.11
N LEU A 280 12.45 7.68 -15.83
CA LEU A 280 13.82 7.55 -15.35
C LEU A 280 14.40 6.17 -15.73
N PRO A 281 15.72 6.03 -15.96
CA PRO A 281 16.33 4.71 -16.14
C PRO A 281 16.10 3.75 -14.97
N THR A 282 15.86 4.30 -13.77
CA THR A 282 15.51 3.58 -12.54
C THR A 282 14.03 3.20 -12.45
N ASP A 283 13.18 3.61 -13.40
CA ASP A 283 11.75 3.31 -13.39
C ASP A 283 11.50 1.80 -13.43
N SER A 284 10.55 1.32 -12.63
CA SER A 284 10.19 -0.10 -12.56
C SER A 284 9.90 -0.71 -13.93
N ASN A 285 9.32 0.03 -14.89
CA ASN A 285 9.06 -0.45 -16.25
C ASN A 285 10.33 -0.70 -17.05
N ILE A 286 11.40 0.04 -16.77
CA ILE A 286 12.71 -0.15 -17.41
C ILE A 286 13.48 -1.25 -16.70
N VAL A 287 13.61 -1.15 -15.38
CA VAL A 287 14.35 -2.10 -14.53
C VAL A 287 13.86 -3.53 -14.76
N TRP A 288 12.54 -3.72 -14.79
CA TRP A 288 11.93 -5.05 -14.89
C TRP A 288 11.40 -5.38 -16.29
N LYS A 289 11.81 -4.60 -17.31
CA LYS A 289 11.33 -4.77 -18.69
C LYS A 289 11.39 -6.22 -19.18
N GLY A 290 12.52 -6.89 -18.99
CA GLY A 290 12.71 -8.28 -19.41
C GLY A 290 11.72 -9.24 -18.76
N VAL A 291 11.42 -9.05 -17.46
CA VAL A 291 10.42 -9.85 -16.74
C VAL A 291 9.02 -9.58 -17.26
N PHE A 292 8.68 -8.32 -17.53
CA PHE A 292 7.37 -7.92 -18.04
C PHE A 292 7.12 -8.40 -19.47
N ASP A 293 8.12 -8.30 -20.34
CA ASP A 293 8.04 -8.82 -21.72
C ASP A 293 7.91 -10.35 -21.73
N ALA A 294 8.70 -11.07 -20.91
CA ALA A 294 8.59 -12.51 -20.78
C ALA A 294 7.22 -12.94 -20.25
N HIS A 295 6.67 -12.20 -19.26
CA HIS A 295 5.33 -12.45 -18.76
C HIS A 295 4.26 -12.27 -19.84
N LYS A 296 4.34 -11.18 -20.61
CA LYS A 296 3.40 -10.91 -21.72
C LYS A 296 3.41 -12.01 -22.77
N ASN A 297 4.55 -12.66 -22.97
CA ASN A 297 4.71 -13.78 -23.91
C ASN A 297 4.40 -15.16 -23.28
N GLY A 298 4.02 -15.23 -22.00
CA GLY A 298 3.76 -16.50 -21.31
C GLY A 298 5.03 -17.33 -21.03
N ASP A 299 6.23 -16.74 -21.17
CA ASP A 299 7.50 -17.44 -21.01
C ASP A 299 8.01 -17.39 -19.56
N VAL A 300 7.51 -18.32 -18.75
CA VAL A 300 7.85 -18.46 -17.33
C VAL A 300 9.35 -18.72 -17.10
N LYS A 301 10.01 -19.40 -18.04
CA LYS A 301 11.45 -19.70 -17.93
C LYS A 301 12.23 -18.40 -18.07
N SER A 302 11.92 -17.60 -19.09
CA SER A 302 12.55 -16.30 -19.31
C SER A 302 12.22 -15.30 -18.20
N MET A 303 11.01 -15.32 -17.63
CA MET A 303 10.68 -14.51 -16.45
C MET A 303 11.66 -14.79 -15.29
N SER A 304 12.01 -16.06 -15.08
CA SER A 304 12.93 -16.45 -14.00
C SER A 304 14.36 -16.01 -14.29
N SER A 305 14.86 -16.18 -15.52
CA SER A 305 16.23 -15.77 -15.89
C SER A 305 16.40 -14.26 -15.92
N GLU A 306 15.44 -13.50 -16.44
CA GLU A 306 15.50 -12.03 -16.44
C GLU A 306 15.44 -11.46 -15.03
N LYS A 307 14.64 -12.07 -14.14
CA LYS A 307 14.64 -11.69 -12.72
C LYS A 307 16.02 -11.89 -12.09
N VAL A 308 16.63 -13.06 -12.30
CA VAL A 308 17.96 -13.38 -11.76
C VAL A 308 19.01 -12.39 -12.28
N LYS A 309 18.97 -12.05 -13.58
CA LYS A 309 19.88 -11.08 -14.19
C LYS A 309 19.84 -9.71 -13.49
N VAL A 310 18.64 -9.18 -13.22
CA VAL A 310 18.48 -7.92 -12.48
C VAL A 310 19.02 -8.03 -11.05
N GLU A 311 18.69 -9.11 -10.34
CA GLU A 311 19.13 -9.33 -8.96
C GLU A 311 20.66 -9.51 -8.85
N GLU A 312 21.29 -10.20 -9.79
CA GLU A 312 22.74 -10.39 -9.82
C GLU A 312 23.48 -9.09 -10.12
N GLU A 313 22.96 -8.27 -11.04
CA GLU A 313 23.56 -6.97 -11.33
C GLU A 313 23.48 -6.04 -10.10
N GLN A 314 22.37 -6.07 -9.36
CA GLN A 314 22.26 -5.36 -8.09
C GLN A 314 23.24 -5.85 -7.04
N ARG A 315 23.51 -7.16 -6.96
CA ARG A 315 24.54 -7.69 -6.05
C ARG A 315 25.93 -7.17 -6.40
N LYS A 316 26.27 -7.06 -7.70
CA LYS A 316 27.55 -6.48 -8.14
C LYS A 316 27.66 -5.00 -7.78
N ILE A 317 26.61 -4.21 -8.03
CA ILE A 317 26.56 -2.78 -7.68
C ILE A 317 26.69 -2.59 -6.16
N ALA A 318 26.05 -3.45 -5.35
CA ALA A 318 26.19 -3.42 -3.90
C ALA A 318 27.60 -3.80 -3.42
N ALA A 319 28.22 -4.82 -4.03
CA ALA A 319 29.58 -5.23 -3.73
C ALA A 319 30.59 -4.11 -4.04
N LYS A 320 30.47 -3.49 -5.22
CA LYS A 320 31.32 -2.37 -5.62
C LYS A 320 31.24 -1.19 -4.65
N ARG A 321 30.02 -0.75 -4.29
CA ARG A 321 29.83 0.32 -3.30
C ARG A 321 30.48 0.00 -1.96
N LYS A 322 30.40 -1.26 -1.53
CA LYS A 322 31.05 -1.71 -0.30
C LYS A 322 32.57 -1.67 -0.41
N GLU A 323 33.14 -2.08 -1.54
CA GLU A 323 34.58 -2.00 -1.80
C GLU A 323 35.09 -0.56 -1.82
N GLU A 324 34.29 0.36 -2.37
CA GLU A 324 34.60 1.79 -2.47
C GLU A 324 34.26 2.58 -1.19
N ASN A 325 33.71 1.93 -0.15
CA ASN A 325 33.17 2.57 1.05
C ASN A 325 32.16 3.70 0.74
N GLU A 326 31.40 3.55 -0.34
CA GLU A 326 30.38 4.52 -0.75
C GLU A 326 29.09 4.29 0.03
N GLU A 327 28.61 5.33 0.70
CA GLU A 327 27.31 5.32 1.37
C GLU A 327 26.18 5.55 0.35
N TRP A 328 25.18 4.68 0.35
CA TRP A 328 23.97 4.88 -0.45
C TRP A 328 23.16 6.07 0.07
N LYS A 329 22.78 6.97 -0.84
CA LYS A 329 21.87 8.08 -0.58
C LYS A 329 20.71 8.04 -1.57
N PRO A 330 19.45 8.06 -1.09
CA PRO A 330 18.30 8.18 -1.98
C PRO A 330 18.40 9.43 -2.86
N ALA A 331 18.03 9.30 -4.12
CA ALA A 331 18.13 10.40 -5.08
C ALA A 331 16.97 11.39 -4.97
N HIS A 332 15.79 10.91 -4.57
CA HIS A 332 14.55 11.68 -4.62
C HIS A 332 13.94 11.97 -3.25
N TYR A 333 14.50 11.42 -2.18
CA TYR A 333 14.04 11.63 -0.82
C TYR A 333 15.15 12.09 0.12
N HIS A 334 14.81 12.96 1.06
CA HIS A 334 15.68 13.36 2.17
C HIS A 334 14.96 13.19 3.50
N LYS A 335 15.71 13.12 4.60
CA LYS A 335 15.12 13.16 5.94
C LYS A 335 14.94 14.61 6.38
N ASN A 336 13.76 14.96 6.88
CA ASN A 336 13.51 16.24 7.53
C ASN A 336 14.05 16.24 8.98
N ASP A 337 13.90 17.37 9.69
CA ASP A 337 14.37 17.54 11.08
C ASP A 337 13.74 16.57 12.09
N LYS A 338 12.60 15.97 11.73
CA LYS A 338 11.89 14.94 12.53
C LYS A 338 12.31 13.52 12.15
N GLY A 339 13.27 13.36 11.23
CA GLY A 339 13.75 12.08 10.73
C GLY A 339 12.79 11.38 9.77
N LEU A 340 11.75 12.07 9.28
CA LEU A 340 10.80 11.54 8.30
C LEU A 340 11.31 11.76 6.89
N TRP A 341 11.08 10.80 6.00
CA TRP A 341 11.46 10.91 4.60
C TRP A 341 10.45 11.77 3.82
N GLU A 342 10.95 12.76 3.09
CA GLU A 342 10.18 13.69 2.27
C GLU A 342 10.71 13.74 0.85
N LEU A 343 9.80 13.86 -0.11
CA LEU A 343 10.12 13.98 -1.53
C LEU A 343 10.82 15.31 -1.78
N ASN A 344 11.95 15.28 -2.49
CA ASN A 344 12.78 16.46 -2.75
C ASN A 344 12.07 17.54 -3.59
N GLN A 345 11.24 17.13 -4.55
CA GLN A 345 10.58 18.03 -5.49
C GLN A 345 9.18 17.54 -5.84
N TYR A 346 8.23 18.48 -5.88
CA TYR A 346 6.86 18.25 -6.32
C TYR A 346 6.67 18.80 -7.74
N LYS A 347 6.15 17.96 -8.64
CA LYS A 347 5.71 18.37 -9.98
C LYS A 347 4.48 19.27 -9.87
N ASP A 348 4.38 20.21 -10.82
CA ASP A 348 3.24 21.11 -10.97
C ASP A 348 2.03 20.39 -11.57
#